data_AF-A0A3L7S7Z5-F1
#
_entry.id   AF-A0A3L7S7Z5-F1
#
_cell.length_a   1.000
_cell.length_b   1.000
_cell.length_c   1.000
_cell.angle_alpha   90.00
_cell.angle_beta   90.00
_cell.angle_gamma   90.00
#
_symmetry.space_group_name_H-M   'P 1'
#
loop_
_entity.id
_entity.type
_entity.pdbx_description
1 polymer ?
#
loop_
_entity_poly.entity_id
_entity_poly.type
_entity_poly.pdbx_seq_one_letter_code
_entity_poly.pdbx_strand_id
1 'polypeptide(L)'
;MTTASLRDKPVRDLARLAKQHGVQGWHSMRKDQLIRALVRKAKSALPEAGLGAVPRAASKTATPQSGAATPATSPEVAQRIAEARQRLAKAKDLATKPETGRAGRPLRDRMVLMVRGPHWLHAFWEVTPRSITRAQVALGQEWHGARPVLRVLQLEHAAQGAPSERVVREIEVHGGVKNWFIDIREPLRCRVEIGYLTATRRFHALARSNAVQTPPASQCDTLDAHWGEIVGDCDRIYAMSGGFSPENNSTELQELFEERLRRPMGPPVSRTAADSDADDESQAPMGFQLEVDAEMIVYGVTQPEAYVTLQGEPVKVQADGTFRVRVELPNKRQVLPIVASVQGGNARQTVVMAVERNTKAMEPYGRDSGEY
;
A
#
# COMPACT_ATOMS: atom_id res chain seq x y z
N MET A 1 -46.03 -29.84 -9.82
CA MET A 1 -46.83 -28.62 -9.55
C MET A 1 -46.35 -28.01 -8.23
N THR A 2 -45.54 -26.95 -8.25
CA THR A 2 -45.05 -26.26 -7.04
C THR A 2 -46.04 -25.19 -6.59
N THR A 3 -46.19 -24.99 -5.28
CA THR A 3 -47.13 -24.03 -4.67
C THR A 3 -46.87 -22.58 -5.08
N ALA A 4 -45.61 -22.22 -5.34
CA ALA A 4 -45.20 -20.90 -5.78
C ALA A 4 -45.76 -20.54 -7.17
N SER A 5 -45.63 -21.46 -8.14
CA SER A 5 -46.10 -21.24 -9.53
C SER A 5 -47.64 -21.14 -9.65
N LEU A 6 -48.38 -21.65 -8.67
CA LEU A 6 -49.85 -21.58 -8.64
C LEU A 6 -50.38 -20.29 -7.99
N ARG A 7 -49.58 -19.56 -7.22
CA ARG A 7 -50.00 -18.28 -6.59
C ARG A 7 -50.05 -17.13 -7.60
N ASP A 8 -49.16 -17.12 -8.57
CA ASP A 8 -49.03 -16.06 -9.58
C ASP A 8 -50.10 -16.12 -10.67
N LYS A 9 -50.82 -17.25 -10.81
CA LYS A 9 -51.85 -17.41 -11.84
C LYS A 9 -53.18 -16.74 -11.42
N PRO A 10 -53.92 -16.14 -12.39
CA PRO A 10 -55.24 -15.58 -12.11
C PRO A 10 -56.23 -16.70 -11.76
N VAL A 11 -57.28 -16.35 -11.00
CA VAL A 11 -58.30 -17.31 -10.51
C VAL A 11 -58.95 -18.09 -11.64
N ARG A 12 -59.12 -17.45 -12.82
CA ARG A 12 -59.69 -18.08 -14.02
C ARG A 12 -58.85 -19.25 -14.53
N ASP A 13 -57.53 -19.12 -14.49
CA ASP A 13 -56.61 -20.17 -14.92
C ASP A 13 -56.53 -21.30 -13.89
N LEU A 14 -56.58 -20.96 -12.60
CA LEU A 14 -56.66 -21.95 -11.52
C LEU A 14 -57.95 -22.78 -11.59
N ALA A 15 -59.08 -22.15 -11.91
CA ALA A 15 -60.36 -22.83 -12.13
C ALA A 15 -60.31 -23.75 -13.36
N ARG A 16 -59.68 -23.30 -14.47
CA ARG A 16 -59.47 -24.13 -15.68
C ARG A 16 -58.59 -25.34 -15.38
N LEU A 17 -57.49 -25.15 -14.65
CA LEU A 17 -56.62 -26.23 -14.19
C LEU A 17 -57.35 -27.18 -13.23
N ALA A 18 -58.17 -26.68 -12.31
CA ALA A 18 -58.97 -27.50 -11.41
C ALA A 18 -60.02 -28.34 -12.15
N LYS A 19 -60.63 -27.79 -13.22
CA LYS A 19 -61.53 -28.53 -14.12
C LYS A 19 -60.77 -29.64 -14.88
N GLN A 20 -59.62 -29.32 -15.47
CA GLN A 20 -58.80 -30.28 -16.22
C GLN A 20 -58.28 -31.42 -15.33
N HIS A 21 -57.89 -31.09 -14.10
CA HIS A 21 -57.48 -32.08 -13.12
C HIS A 21 -58.66 -32.70 -12.37
N GLY A 22 -59.93 -32.39 -12.66
CA GLY A 22 -61.08 -33.04 -12.04
C GLY A 22 -61.22 -32.84 -10.53
N VAL A 23 -60.99 -31.63 -10.03
CA VAL A 23 -61.22 -31.26 -8.61
C VAL A 23 -62.72 -31.06 -8.39
N GLN A 24 -63.35 -31.81 -7.50
CA GLN A 24 -64.78 -31.63 -7.19
C GLN A 24 -65.01 -30.34 -6.39
N GLY A 25 -66.13 -29.65 -6.66
CA GLY A 25 -66.49 -28.41 -5.94
C GLY A 25 -65.67 -27.17 -6.31
N TRP A 26 -64.96 -27.18 -7.44
CA TRP A 26 -64.07 -26.07 -7.82
C TRP A 26 -64.76 -24.72 -8.04
N HIS A 27 -66.05 -24.71 -8.39
CA HIS A 27 -66.83 -23.49 -8.64
C HIS A 27 -67.08 -22.65 -7.39
N SER A 28 -67.12 -23.26 -6.20
CA SER A 28 -67.36 -22.56 -4.93
C SER A 28 -66.08 -22.27 -4.14
N MET A 29 -64.90 -22.57 -4.72
CA MET A 29 -63.62 -22.46 -4.04
C MET A 29 -62.95 -21.11 -4.29
N ARG A 30 -62.46 -20.47 -3.21
CA ARG A 30 -61.61 -19.28 -3.30
C ARG A 30 -60.21 -19.64 -3.83
N LYS A 31 -59.45 -18.65 -4.30
CA LYS A 31 -58.10 -18.81 -4.89
C LYS A 31 -57.19 -19.74 -4.07
N ASP A 32 -57.12 -19.54 -2.76
CA ASP A 32 -56.28 -20.37 -1.87
C ASP A 32 -56.75 -21.83 -1.75
N GLN A 33 -58.06 -22.05 -1.81
CA GLN A 33 -58.65 -23.39 -1.76
C GLN A 33 -58.38 -24.16 -3.06
N LEU A 34 -58.46 -23.49 -4.22
CA LEU A 34 -58.09 -24.06 -5.52
C LEU A 34 -56.62 -24.48 -5.55
N ILE A 35 -55.71 -23.63 -5.06
CA ILE A 35 -54.28 -23.93 -5.00
C ILE A 35 -54.01 -25.15 -4.11
N ARG A 36 -54.61 -25.21 -2.91
CA ARG A 36 -54.46 -26.38 -2.01
C ARG A 36 -55.03 -27.65 -2.63
N ALA A 37 -56.18 -27.58 -3.28
CA ALA A 37 -56.82 -28.74 -3.89
C ALA A 37 -56.00 -29.29 -5.07
N LEU A 38 -55.44 -28.41 -5.92
CA LEU A 38 -54.54 -28.78 -7.02
C LEU A 38 -53.24 -29.42 -6.52
N VAL A 39 -52.64 -28.88 -5.45
CA VAL A 39 -51.42 -29.45 -4.85
C VAL A 39 -51.69 -30.80 -4.19
N ARG A 40 -52.82 -30.93 -3.49
CA ARG A 40 -53.25 -32.21 -2.90
C ARG A 40 -53.46 -33.28 -3.96
N LYS A 41 -54.10 -32.92 -5.08
CA LYS A 41 -54.32 -33.86 -6.19
C LYS A 41 -53.03 -34.21 -6.93
N ALA A 42 -52.11 -33.26 -7.05
CA ALA A 42 -50.78 -33.52 -7.60
C ALA A 42 -49.95 -34.46 -6.70
N LYS A 43 -50.10 -34.37 -5.37
CA LYS A 43 -49.48 -35.29 -4.41
C LYS A 43 -50.11 -36.67 -4.44
N SER A 44 -51.44 -36.78 -4.52
CA SER A 44 -52.14 -38.07 -4.61
C SER A 44 -51.96 -38.80 -5.94
N ALA A 45 -51.38 -38.14 -6.95
CA ALA A 45 -51.05 -38.74 -8.25
C ALA A 45 -49.63 -39.33 -8.30
N LEU A 46 -48.81 -39.13 -7.25
CA LEU A 46 -47.57 -39.89 -7.06
C LEU A 46 -47.88 -41.22 -6.36
N PRO A 47 -47.37 -42.36 -6.84
CA PRO A 47 -47.56 -43.65 -6.17
C PRO A 47 -46.79 -43.67 -4.84
N GLU A 48 -47.50 -43.68 -3.72
CA GLU A 48 -46.90 -43.98 -2.41
C GLU A 48 -46.78 -45.50 -2.24
N ALA A 49 -45.55 -45.95 -2.02
CA ALA A 49 -45.22 -47.28 -1.54
C ALA A 49 -45.90 -47.52 -0.18
N GLY A 50 -46.57 -48.67 -0.05
CA GLY A 50 -47.51 -48.98 1.02
C GLY A 50 -46.95 -48.92 2.43
N LEU A 51 -47.69 -48.23 3.31
CA LEU A 51 -47.66 -48.42 4.75
C LEU A 51 -48.65 -49.52 5.12
N GLY A 52 -48.15 -50.76 5.21
CA GLY A 52 -48.83 -51.87 5.86
C GLY A 52 -48.40 -51.97 7.32
N ALA A 53 -49.33 -51.73 8.24
CA ALA A 53 -49.23 -52.13 9.65
C ALA A 53 -49.24 -53.67 9.75
N VAL A 54 -48.46 -54.29 10.66
CA VAL A 54 -48.85 -55.04 11.90
C VAL A 54 -47.54 -55.41 12.69
N PRO A 55 -47.51 -56.12 13.85
CA PRO A 55 -47.18 -55.53 15.16
C PRO A 55 -45.87 -56.00 15.84
N ARG A 56 -45.50 -55.20 16.84
CA ARG A 56 -44.72 -55.46 18.08
C ARG A 56 -44.28 -56.91 18.35
N ALA A 57 -42.98 -57.17 18.23
CA ALA A 57 -42.26 -58.24 18.91
C ALA A 57 -40.99 -57.67 19.58
N ALA A 58 -40.70 -58.18 20.77
CA ALA A 58 -39.71 -57.65 21.70
C ALA A 58 -38.27 -58.09 21.38
N SER A 59 -37.31 -57.18 21.52
CA SER A 59 -35.93 -57.51 21.94
C SER A 59 -35.08 -56.27 22.27
N LYS A 60 -34.73 -56.18 23.55
CA LYS A 60 -33.43 -55.81 24.17
C LYS A 60 -32.63 -54.65 23.57
N THR A 61 -32.64 -53.55 24.34
CA THR A 61 -31.51 -52.67 24.71
C THR A 61 -30.25 -52.72 23.84
N ALA A 62 -30.12 -51.74 22.94
CA ALA A 62 -28.84 -51.20 22.50
C ALA A 62 -28.96 -49.67 22.42
N THR A 63 -28.00 -48.99 23.02
CA THR A 63 -27.86 -47.54 23.19
C THR A 63 -27.87 -46.79 21.85
N PRO A 64 -28.60 -45.67 21.69
CA PRO A 64 -28.53 -44.89 20.45
C PRO A 64 -27.33 -43.94 20.48
N GLN A 65 -26.34 -44.18 19.62
CA GLN A 65 -25.41 -43.13 19.20
C GLN A 65 -26.17 -42.15 18.30
N SER A 66 -26.32 -40.92 18.79
CA SER A 66 -26.85 -39.78 18.05
C SER A 66 -25.86 -39.39 16.95
N GLY A 67 -25.94 -40.03 15.78
CA GLY A 67 -25.38 -39.50 14.55
C GLY A 67 -26.19 -38.29 14.10
N ALA A 68 -25.63 -37.10 14.26
CA ALA A 68 -26.22 -35.87 13.75
C ALA A 68 -26.35 -35.97 12.22
N ALA A 69 -27.57 -36.19 11.74
CA ALA A 69 -27.89 -36.13 10.32
C ALA A 69 -27.67 -34.69 9.83
N THR A 70 -26.59 -34.48 9.09
CA THR A 70 -26.38 -33.26 8.31
C THR A 70 -27.46 -33.23 7.23
N PRO A 71 -28.21 -32.13 7.05
CA PRO A 71 -29.16 -32.04 5.96
C PRO A 71 -28.39 -32.08 4.64
N ALA A 72 -28.73 -33.06 3.79
CA ALA A 72 -28.17 -33.26 2.46
C ALA A 72 -28.34 -31.98 1.62
N THR A 73 -27.31 -31.14 1.64
CA THR A 73 -27.22 -29.96 0.77
C THR A 73 -26.97 -30.49 -0.65
N SER A 74 -27.82 -30.12 -1.60
CA SER A 74 -27.68 -30.55 -3.00
C SER A 74 -26.24 -30.37 -3.49
N PRO A 75 -25.67 -31.35 -4.23
CA PRO A 75 -24.25 -31.38 -4.58
C PRO A 75 -23.79 -30.12 -5.32
N GLU A 76 -24.66 -29.51 -6.13
CA GLU A 76 -24.39 -28.26 -6.84
C GLU A 76 -24.23 -27.04 -5.90
N VAL A 77 -25.03 -26.98 -4.83
CA VAL A 77 -24.94 -25.91 -3.83
C VAL A 77 -23.68 -26.09 -2.99
N ALA A 78 -23.30 -27.32 -2.65
CA ALA A 78 -22.05 -27.61 -1.96
C ALA A 78 -20.83 -27.21 -2.82
N GLN A 79 -20.85 -27.50 -4.14
CA GLN A 79 -19.82 -27.07 -5.08
C GLN A 79 -19.73 -25.54 -5.18
N ARG A 80 -20.85 -24.83 -5.34
CA ARG A 80 -20.86 -23.36 -5.36
C ARG A 80 -20.34 -22.73 -4.07
N ILE A 81 -20.68 -23.31 -2.91
CA ILE A 81 -20.16 -22.86 -1.61
C ILE A 81 -18.66 -23.12 -1.52
N ALA A 82 -18.17 -24.28 -1.98
CA ALA A 82 -16.74 -24.60 -2.00
C ALA A 82 -15.96 -23.65 -2.92
N GLU A 83 -16.49 -23.35 -4.10
CA GLU A 83 -15.87 -22.41 -5.05
C GLU A 83 -15.84 -20.98 -4.47
N ALA A 84 -16.93 -20.53 -3.84
CA ALA A 84 -16.98 -19.23 -3.17
C ALA A 84 -15.97 -19.14 -2.02
N ARG A 85 -15.84 -20.20 -1.21
CA ARG A 85 -14.82 -20.29 -0.15
C ARG A 85 -13.40 -20.28 -0.72
N GLN A 86 -13.17 -20.94 -1.85
CA GLN A 86 -11.86 -20.96 -2.50
C GLN A 86 -11.48 -19.59 -3.08
N ARG A 87 -12.43 -18.85 -3.66
CA ARG A 87 -12.22 -17.47 -4.11
C ARG A 87 -11.90 -16.54 -2.94
N LEU A 88 -12.62 -16.66 -1.84
CA LEU A 88 -12.33 -15.92 -0.60
C LEU A 88 -10.96 -16.28 -0.03
N ALA A 89 -10.56 -17.55 -0.04
CA ALA A 89 -9.24 -17.98 0.42
C ALA A 89 -8.12 -17.38 -0.45
N LYS A 90 -8.27 -17.39 -1.78
CA LYS A 90 -7.32 -16.75 -2.70
C LYS A 90 -7.24 -15.24 -2.50
N ALA A 91 -8.37 -14.57 -2.29
CA ALA A 91 -8.41 -13.14 -2.04
C ALA A 91 -7.79 -12.73 -0.69
N LYS A 92 -7.71 -13.66 0.27
CA LYS A 92 -7.07 -13.45 1.57
C LYS A 92 -5.60 -13.81 1.58
N ASP A 93 -5.13 -14.60 0.61
CA ASP A 93 -3.75 -15.05 0.58
C ASP A 93 -2.81 -13.91 0.15
N LEU A 94 -2.18 -13.29 1.14
CA LEU A 94 -1.14 -12.27 0.94
C LEU A 94 0.23 -12.88 0.61
N ALA A 95 0.37 -14.21 0.48
CA ALA A 95 1.66 -14.82 0.26
C ALA A 95 2.22 -14.42 -1.09
N THR A 96 3.42 -13.85 -1.08
CA THR A 96 4.12 -13.45 -2.30
C THR A 96 5.23 -14.45 -2.59
N LYS A 97 5.39 -14.80 -3.87
CA LYS A 97 6.60 -15.52 -4.31
C LYS A 97 7.81 -14.57 -4.20
N PRO A 98 8.97 -15.05 -3.74
CA PRO A 98 10.18 -14.23 -3.67
C PRO A 98 10.58 -13.76 -5.07
N GLU A 99 11.09 -12.53 -5.19
CA GLU A 99 11.64 -12.00 -6.45
C GLU A 99 12.81 -12.86 -6.98
N THR A 100 12.95 -12.88 -8.30
CA THR A 100 13.80 -13.79 -9.10
C THR A 100 15.32 -13.64 -8.88
N GLY A 101 15.77 -12.87 -7.88
CA GLY A 101 17.18 -12.68 -7.51
C GLY A 101 17.59 -13.35 -6.19
N ARG A 102 16.66 -13.98 -5.47
CA ARG A 102 16.85 -14.41 -4.07
C ARG A 102 17.21 -15.89 -3.90
N ALA A 103 18.04 -16.44 -4.78
CA ALA A 103 18.52 -17.82 -4.66
C ALA A 103 19.57 -17.93 -3.53
N GLY A 104 19.12 -17.95 -2.26
CA GLY A 104 20.00 -18.28 -1.13
C GLY A 104 19.72 -17.62 0.23
N ARG A 105 18.81 -16.64 0.34
CA ARG A 105 18.49 -15.98 1.63
C ARG A 105 17.15 -16.47 2.21
N PRO A 106 17.01 -16.57 3.56
CA PRO A 106 15.77 -16.99 4.18
C PRO A 106 14.65 -15.98 3.88
N LEU A 107 13.48 -16.48 3.48
CA LEU A 107 12.29 -15.65 3.29
C LEU A 107 11.91 -14.96 4.61
N ARG A 108 11.82 -13.63 4.58
CA ARG A 108 11.36 -12.78 5.68
C ARG A 108 10.23 -11.89 5.17
N ASP A 109 9.30 -11.53 6.06
CA ASP A 109 8.28 -10.54 5.73
C ASP A 109 8.93 -9.17 5.67
N ARG A 110 8.56 -8.38 4.66
CA ARG A 110 9.20 -7.12 4.35
C ARG A 110 8.20 -6.15 3.75
N MET A 111 8.33 -4.89 4.11
CA MET A 111 7.47 -3.84 3.58
C MET A 111 8.28 -2.58 3.32
N VAL A 112 8.20 -2.07 2.10
CA VAL A 112 8.97 -0.92 1.66
C VAL A 112 8.01 0.12 1.10
N LEU A 113 8.18 1.36 1.51
CA LEU A 113 7.42 2.50 1.03
C LEU A 113 8.38 3.46 0.33
N MET A 114 8.06 3.79 -0.92
CA MET A 114 8.87 4.65 -1.77
C MET A 114 8.09 5.91 -2.15
N VAL A 115 8.76 7.07 -2.08
CA VAL A 115 8.20 8.33 -2.57
C VAL A 115 8.46 8.43 -4.07
N ARG A 116 7.40 8.41 -4.88
CA ARG A 116 7.49 8.57 -6.35
C ARG A 116 7.18 9.99 -6.81
N GLY A 117 6.60 10.81 -5.94
CA GLY A 117 6.30 12.20 -6.20
C GLY A 117 5.62 12.88 -5.02
N PRO A 118 5.21 14.16 -5.17
CA PRO A 118 4.52 14.89 -4.12
C PRO A 118 3.16 14.29 -3.76
N HIS A 119 2.51 13.60 -4.71
CA HIS A 119 1.17 13.05 -4.54
C HIS A 119 1.10 11.52 -4.56
N TRP A 120 2.22 10.83 -4.84
CA TRP A 120 2.23 9.38 -5.07
C TRP A 120 3.29 8.68 -4.25
N LEU A 121 2.83 7.71 -3.48
CA LEU A 121 3.68 6.71 -2.84
C LEU A 121 3.51 5.37 -3.51
N HIS A 122 4.59 4.59 -3.53
CA HIS A 122 4.59 3.22 -3.99
C HIS A 122 4.95 2.31 -2.82
N ALA A 123 3.97 1.54 -2.36
CA ALA A 123 4.15 0.51 -1.36
C ALA A 123 4.46 -0.81 -2.04
N PHE A 124 5.50 -1.50 -1.58
CA PHE A 124 5.87 -2.85 -2.00
C PHE A 124 5.99 -3.72 -0.76
N TRP A 125 5.52 -4.96 -0.83
CA TRP A 125 5.64 -5.90 0.27
C TRP A 125 5.94 -7.31 -0.21
N GLU A 126 6.63 -8.05 0.64
CA GLU A 126 6.77 -9.50 0.55
C GLU A 126 6.30 -10.11 1.86
N VAL A 127 5.35 -11.04 1.80
CA VAL A 127 4.83 -11.72 2.99
C VAL A 127 4.97 -13.22 2.80
N THR A 128 5.48 -13.88 3.85
CA THR A 128 5.73 -15.31 3.85
C THR A 128 4.47 -16.11 4.21
N PRO A 129 4.30 -17.33 3.67
CA PRO A 129 3.19 -18.19 4.07
C PRO A 129 3.16 -18.48 5.57
N ARG A 130 4.33 -18.55 6.22
CA ARG A 130 4.46 -18.78 7.67
C ARG A 130 3.78 -17.68 8.48
N SER A 131 3.90 -16.43 8.05
CA SER A 131 3.30 -15.30 8.75
C SER A 131 1.79 -15.22 8.56
N ILE A 132 1.28 -15.72 7.44
CA ILE A 132 -0.15 -15.91 7.24
C ILE A 132 -0.70 -17.00 8.16
N THR A 133 0.01 -18.13 8.29
CA THR A 133 -0.38 -19.18 9.24
C THR A 133 -0.39 -18.63 10.68
N ARG A 134 0.59 -17.81 11.05
CA ARG A 134 0.62 -17.14 12.37
C ARG A 134 -0.56 -16.21 12.57
N ALA A 135 -0.90 -15.40 11.56
CA ALA A 135 -2.07 -14.52 11.61
C ALA A 135 -3.38 -15.30 11.70
N GLN A 136 -3.50 -16.42 10.97
CA GLN A 136 -4.67 -17.30 11.03
C GLN A 136 -4.85 -17.91 12.42
N VAL A 137 -3.76 -18.36 13.06
CA VAL A 137 -3.79 -18.88 14.43
C VAL A 137 -4.14 -17.77 15.43
N ALA A 138 -3.55 -16.58 15.29
CA ALA A 138 -3.78 -15.44 16.18
C ALA A 138 -5.22 -14.89 16.09
N LEU A 139 -5.82 -14.92 14.91
CA LEU A 139 -7.19 -14.46 14.65
C LEU A 139 -8.23 -15.54 14.92
N GLY A 140 -7.85 -16.82 14.87
CA GLY A 140 -8.70 -17.96 15.21
C GLY A 140 -10.03 -17.94 14.44
N GLN A 141 -11.14 -17.81 15.18
CA GLN A 141 -12.48 -17.77 14.59
C GLN A 141 -12.71 -16.52 13.73
N GLU A 142 -12.07 -15.40 14.05
CA GLU A 142 -12.23 -14.12 13.36
C GLU A 142 -11.54 -14.09 11.98
N TRP A 143 -10.68 -15.07 11.68
CA TRP A 143 -10.03 -15.23 10.37
C TRP A 143 -11.04 -15.29 9.21
N HIS A 144 -12.21 -15.90 9.45
CA HIS A 144 -13.26 -16.03 8.45
C HIS A 144 -13.81 -14.68 7.98
N GLY A 145 -13.85 -13.68 8.87
CA GLY A 145 -14.26 -12.31 8.54
C GLY A 145 -13.10 -11.37 8.19
N ALA A 146 -11.85 -11.83 8.32
CA ALA A 146 -10.68 -10.99 8.12
C ALA A 146 -10.48 -10.59 6.64
N ARG A 147 -10.19 -9.31 6.42
CA ARG A 147 -9.86 -8.73 5.11
C ARG A 147 -8.43 -8.20 5.12
N PRO A 148 -7.64 -8.40 4.07
CA PRO A 148 -6.31 -7.82 4.01
C PRO A 148 -6.40 -6.32 3.73
N VAL A 149 -5.69 -5.52 4.52
CA VAL A 149 -5.77 -4.05 4.52
C VAL A 149 -4.37 -3.46 4.64
N LEU A 150 -4.11 -2.42 3.85
CA LEU A 150 -2.99 -1.50 4.04
C LEU A 150 -3.45 -0.34 4.92
N ARG A 151 -2.74 -0.11 6.02
CA ARG A 151 -3.01 0.97 6.95
C ARG A 151 -1.95 2.05 6.80
N VAL A 152 -2.36 3.24 6.42
CA VAL A 152 -1.50 4.42 6.33
C VAL A 152 -1.52 5.14 7.67
N LEU A 153 -0.37 5.19 8.32
CA LEU A 153 -0.12 5.87 9.58
C LEU A 153 0.61 7.18 9.31
N GLN A 154 0.09 8.28 9.84
CA GLN A 154 0.80 9.54 9.93
C GLN A 154 1.62 9.57 11.20
N LEU A 155 2.89 9.96 11.05
CA LEU A 155 3.84 10.12 12.14
C LEU A 155 3.89 11.60 12.50
N GLU A 156 3.35 11.96 13.66
CA GLU A 156 3.48 13.29 14.20
C GLU A 156 4.74 13.36 15.07
N HIS A 157 5.60 14.34 14.82
CA HIS A 157 6.78 14.57 15.63
C HIS A 157 6.39 15.38 16.86
N ALA A 158 6.26 14.71 18.01
CA ALA A 158 6.10 15.40 19.28
C ALA A 158 7.45 15.97 19.70
N ALA A 159 7.53 17.27 19.97
CA ALA A 159 8.78 17.96 20.31
C ALA A 159 9.48 17.41 21.57
N GLN A 160 8.78 16.62 22.41
CA GLN A 160 9.31 16.04 23.65
C GLN A 160 8.69 14.65 23.95
N GLY A 161 8.54 13.77 22.95
CA GLY A 161 7.98 12.43 23.18
C GLY A 161 8.20 11.43 22.05
N ALA A 162 7.78 10.18 22.27
CA ALA A 162 7.73 9.17 21.21
C ALA A 162 6.81 9.66 20.07
N PRO A 163 7.20 9.46 18.80
CA PRO A 163 6.38 9.88 17.67
C PRO A 163 5.01 9.22 17.78
N SER A 164 3.95 10.02 17.74
CA SER A 164 2.59 9.49 17.80
C SER A 164 2.19 9.00 16.40
N GLU A 165 1.70 7.77 16.33
CA GLU A 165 1.23 7.14 15.09
C GLU A 165 -0.30 7.27 15.03
N ARG A 166 -0.81 8.02 14.04
CA ARG A 166 -2.24 8.20 13.80
C ARG A 166 -2.67 7.48 12.52
N VAL A 167 -3.72 6.67 12.58
CA VAL A 167 -4.31 6.07 11.37
C VAL A 167 -4.99 7.16 10.55
N VAL A 168 -4.50 7.38 9.33
CA VAL A 168 -5.10 8.31 8.37
C VAL A 168 -6.06 7.58 7.45
N ARG A 169 -5.65 6.41 6.95
CA ARG A 169 -6.40 5.70 5.92
C ARG A 169 -6.22 4.20 6.02
N GLU A 170 -7.29 3.48 5.71
CA GLU A 170 -7.30 2.02 5.55
C GLU A 170 -7.72 1.70 4.11
N ILE A 171 -6.90 0.92 3.41
CA ILE A 171 -7.10 0.55 2.01
C ILE A 171 -7.25 -0.97 1.95
N GLU A 172 -8.42 -1.45 1.57
CA GLU A 172 -8.63 -2.89 1.33
C GLU A 172 -7.79 -3.33 0.13
N VAL A 173 -6.93 -4.31 0.35
CA VAL A 173 -6.17 -4.97 -0.72
C VAL A 173 -6.70 -6.37 -0.94
N HIS A 174 -6.18 -7.06 -1.96
CA HIS A 174 -6.54 -8.43 -2.26
C HIS A 174 -5.28 -9.27 -2.41
N GLY A 175 -5.43 -10.58 -2.23
CA GLY A 175 -4.35 -11.55 -2.40
C GLY A 175 -3.81 -11.59 -3.82
N GLY A 176 -2.52 -11.95 -3.95
CA GLY A 176 -1.81 -12.07 -5.23
C GLY A 176 -1.18 -10.78 -5.76
N VAL A 177 -1.36 -9.64 -5.08
CA VAL A 177 -0.61 -8.40 -5.37
C VAL A 177 0.52 -8.19 -4.36
N LYS A 178 1.62 -7.60 -4.84
CA LYS A 178 2.84 -7.33 -4.07
C LYS A 178 3.19 -5.84 -4.00
N ASN A 179 2.43 -5.01 -4.70
CA ASN A 179 2.62 -3.58 -4.73
C ASN A 179 1.28 -2.84 -4.79
N TRP A 180 1.30 -1.59 -4.36
CA TRP A 180 0.17 -0.67 -4.40
C TRP A 180 0.64 0.77 -4.53
N PHE A 181 -0.13 1.58 -5.24
CA PHE A 181 0.10 3.03 -5.31
C PHE A 181 -0.90 3.75 -4.40
N ILE A 182 -0.39 4.63 -3.56
CA ILE A 182 -1.17 5.38 -2.58
C ILE A 182 -1.11 6.85 -2.96
N ASP A 183 -2.28 7.45 -3.16
CA ASP A 183 -2.43 8.88 -3.38
C ASP A 183 -2.36 9.65 -2.05
N ILE A 184 -1.55 10.70 -2.02
CA ILE A 184 -1.42 11.63 -0.90
C ILE A 184 -1.78 13.03 -1.38
N ARG A 185 -2.73 13.66 -0.69
CA ARG A 185 -3.20 15.02 -1.03
C ARG A 185 -2.37 16.10 -0.37
N GLU A 186 -1.85 15.82 0.83
CA GLU A 186 -1.15 16.78 1.67
C GLU A 186 0.20 16.21 2.10
N PRO A 187 1.28 17.01 2.09
CA PRO A 187 2.60 16.51 2.46
C PRO A 187 2.62 16.11 3.94
N LEU A 188 2.84 14.83 4.20
CA LEU A 188 2.84 14.27 5.55
C LEU A 188 3.92 13.19 5.71
N ARG A 189 4.48 13.10 6.92
CA ARG A 189 5.37 11.99 7.28
C ARG A 189 4.52 10.77 7.54
N CYS A 190 4.70 9.70 6.77
CA CYS A 190 3.90 8.49 6.91
C CYS A 190 4.70 7.21 6.93
N ARG A 191 4.03 6.19 7.44
CA ARG A 191 4.44 4.79 7.45
C ARG A 191 3.22 3.97 7.07
N VAL A 192 3.43 2.83 6.41
CA VAL A 192 2.34 1.94 6.04
C VAL A 192 2.55 0.59 6.71
N GLU A 193 1.48 0.00 7.18
CA GLU A 193 1.44 -1.38 7.68
C GLU A 193 0.55 -2.22 6.80
N ILE A 194 0.97 -3.46 6.55
CA ILE A 194 0.13 -4.46 5.89
C ILE A 194 -0.32 -5.48 6.92
N GLY A 195 -1.61 -5.81 6.89
CA GLY A 195 -2.19 -6.73 7.86
C GLY A 195 -3.58 -7.20 7.51
N TYR A 196 -4.20 -7.88 8.48
CA TYR A 196 -5.58 -8.32 8.40
C TYR A 196 -6.46 -7.52 9.35
N LEU A 197 -7.56 -6.99 8.84
CA LEU A 197 -8.60 -6.32 9.60
C LEU A 197 -9.77 -7.29 9.82
N THR A 198 -10.13 -7.55 11.08
CA THR A 198 -11.28 -8.40 11.43
C THR A 198 -12.60 -7.64 11.36
N ALA A 199 -13.71 -8.38 11.37
CA ALA A 199 -15.04 -7.79 11.52
C ALA A 199 -15.23 -7.01 12.84
N THR A 200 -14.44 -7.35 13.87
CA THR A 200 -14.38 -6.68 15.17
C THR A 200 -13.50 -5.42 15.17
N ARG A 201 -13.02 -4.97 13.99
CA ARG A 201 -12.07 -3.84 13.80
C ARG A 201 -10.73 -4.03 14.53
N ARG A 202 -10.38 -5.26 14.86
CA ARG A 202 -9.03 -5.60 15.34
C ARG A 202 -8.11 -5.73 14.13
N PHE A 203 -6.97 -5.05 14.19
CA PHE A 203 -5.96 -5.13 13.15
C PHE A 203 -4.79 -5.98 13.62
N HIS A 204 -4.39 -6.93 12.80
CA HIS A 204 -3.21 -7.74 12.99
C HIS A 204 -2.17 -7.39 11.92
N ALA A 205 -1.14 -6.64 12.32
CA ALA A 205 -0.04 -6.24 11.45
C ALA A 205 0.86 -7.45 11.14
N LEU A 206 1.25 -7.59 9.87
CA LEU A 206 2.19 -8.60 9.39
C LEU A 206 3.59 -8.00 9.19
N ALA A 207 3.64 -6.85 8.51
CA ALA A 207 4.86 -6.13 8.23
C ALA A 207 4.61 -4.61 8.26
N ARG A 208 5.67 -3.86 8.52
CA ARG A 208 5.65 -2.40 8.72
C ARG A 208 6.73 -1.78 7.86
N SER A 209 6.42 -0.67 7.19
CA SER A 209 7.37 0.01 6.31
C SER A 209 8.34 0.96 7.04
N ASN A 210 9.36 1.40 6.32
CA ASN A 210 10.13 2.61 6.64
C ASN A 210 9.20 3.83 6.75
N ALA A 211 9.61 4.83 7.54
CA ALA A 211 8.92 6.11 7.53
C ALA A 211 9.43 6.93 6.34
N VAL A 212 8.52 7.55 5.60
CA VAL A 212 8.85 8.43 4.48
C VAL A 212 8.27 9.81 4.74
N GLN A 213 8.90 10.83 4.18
CA GLN A 213 8.38 12.19 4.17
C GLN A 213 8.11 12.58 2.73
N THR A 214 6.85 12.86 2.40
CA THR A 214 6.49 13.37 1.07
C THR A 214 6.94 14.83 0.91
N PRO A 215 7.58 15.19 -0.21
CA PRO A 215 7.96 16.57 -0.48
C PRO A 215 6.72 17.46 -0.73
N PRO A 216 6.80 18.77 -0.43
CA PRO A 216 5.73 19.71 -0.75
C PRO A 216 5.58 19.87 -2.26
N ALA A 217 4.35 20.12 -2.71
CA ALA A 217 3.99 20.26 -4.13
C ALA A 217 4.74 21.40 -4.86
N SER A 218 5.37 22.33 -4.15
CA SER A 218 6.15 23.44 -4.73
C SER A 218 7.47 23.00 -5.39
N GLN A 219 7.95 21.77 -5.17
CA GLN A 219 9.14 21.21 -5.85
C GLN A 219 8.82 20.53 -7.20
N CYS A 220 7.69 20.89 -7.82
CA CYS A 220 7.22 20.29 -9.06
C CYS A 220 7.95 20.89 -10.27
N ASP A 221 9.04 20.25 -10.71
CA ASP A 221 9.43 20.30 -12.14
C ASP A 221 10.33 19.14 -12.61
N THR A 222 10.91 18.33 -11.71
CA THR A 222 11.87 17.28 -12.13
C THR A 222 11.34 15.84 -12.10
N LEU A 223 10.09 15.59 -11.70
CA LEU A 223 9.56 14.22 -11.52
C LEU A 223 8.55 13.77 -12.59
N ASP A 224 8.18 14.65 -13.52
CA ASP A 224 7.33 14.31 -14.67
C ASP A 224 8.15 13.86 -15.90
N ALA A 225 9.48 13.84 -15.77
CA ALA A 225 10.41 13.34 -16.77
C ALA A 225 10.42 11.81 -16.76
N HIS A 226 9.50 11.23 -17.53
CA HIS A 226 9.63 9.95 -18.23
C HIS A 226 10.09 8.72 -17.42
N TRP A 227 9.24 7.69 -17.42
CA TRP A 227 9.50 6.30 -17.04
C TRP A 227 10.73 5.61 -17.69
N GLY A 228 11.54 6.33 -18.48
CA GLY A 228 12.79 5.87 -19.09
C GLY A 228 14.05 6.09 -18.26
N GLU A 229 14.08 7.06 -17.34
CA GLU A 229 15.29 7.42 -16.56
C GLU A 229 15.32 6.80 -15.15
N ILE A 230 14.60 5.69 -14.95
CA ILE A 230 14.46 5.00 -13.66
C ILE A 230 15.82 4.63 -13.05
N VAL A 231 16.88 4.43 -13.86
CA VAL A 231 18.22 4.09 -13.37
C VAL A 231 18.95 5.30 -12.74
N GLY A 232 18.67 6.53 -13.21
CA GLY A 232 19.27 7.76 -12.66
C GLY A 232 18.57 8.25 -11.39
N ASP A 233 17.25 8.07 -11.32
CA ASP A 233 16.44 8.55 -10.19
C ASP A 233 16.41 7.61 -8.99
N CYS A 234 17.05 6.45 -9.05
CA CYS A 234 17.05 5.50 -7.93
C CYS A 234 17.73 6.07 -6.68
N ASP A 235 18.86 6.76 -6.83
CA ASP A 235 19.53 7.40 -5.69
C ASP A 235 18.66 8.52 -5.10
N ARG A 236 17.94 9.25 -5.95
CA ARG A 236 17.03 10.31 -5.53
C ARG A 236 15.79 9.77 -4.82
N ILE A 237 15.17 8.71 -5.35
CA ILE A 237 14.04 8.02 -4.71
C ILE A 237 14.49 7.38 -3.40
N TYR A 238 15.68 6.79 -3.35
CA TYR A 238 16.29 6.25 -2.14
C TYR A 238 16.50 7.35 -1.08
N ALA A 239 17.04 8.51 -1.48
CA ALA A 239 17.19 9.68 -0.62
C ALA A 239 15.85 10.20 -0.08
N MET A 240 14.86 10.41 -0.95
CA MET A 240 13.51 10.88 -0.56
C MET A 240 12.78 9.87 0.33
N SER A 241 13.08 8.59 0.20
CA SER A 241 12.49 7.52 1.02
C SER A 241 13.23 7.31 2.35
N GLY A 242 14.20 8.18 2.67
CA GLY A 242 14.92 8.21 3.95
C GLY A 242 16.18 7.35 4.00
N GLY A 243 16.67 6.85 2.87
CA GLY A 243 17.80 5.91 2.81
C GLY A 243 19.19 6.48 3.11
N PHE A 244 19.35 7.81 3.14
CA PHE A 244 20.58 8.50 3.56
C PHE A 244 20.44 9.21 4.92
N SER A 245 19.31 9.06 5.60
CA SER A 245 19.10 9.71 6.90
C SER A 245 19.65 8.81 8.03
N PRO A 246 20.53 9.31 8.91
CA PRO A 246 21.10 8.51 10.00
C PRO A 246 20.04 7.94 10.96
N GLU A 247 18.86 8.55 11.01
CA GLU A 247 17.75 8.14 11.88
C GLU A 247 16.80 7.11 11.25
N ASN A 248 16.89 6.90 9.92
CA ASN A 248 15.84 6.19 9.16
C ASN A 248 16.40 5.27 8.06
N ASN A 249 17.67 4.86 8.19
CA ASN A 249 18.33 3.91 7.30
C ASN A 249 17.62 2.54 7.36
N SER A 250 16.66 2.31 6.46
CA SER A 250 15.98 1.03 6.34
C SER A 250 16.81 0.09 5.48
N THR A 251 17.42 -0.91 6.12
CA THR A 251 18.11 -2.02 5.45
C THR A 251 17.20 -2.74 4.47
N GLU A 252 15.91 -2.82 4.78
CA GLU A 252 14.88 -3.34 3.88
C GLU A 252 14.65 -2.46 2.65
N LEU A 253 14.90 -1.16 2.69
CA LEU A 253 14.79 -0.36 1.48
C LEU A 253 16.03 -0.55 0.61
N GLN A 254 17.21 -0.55 1.21
CA GLN A 254 18.50 -0.74 0.53
C GLN A 254 18.55 -2.07 -0.22
N GLU A 255 18.23 -3.18 0.45
CA GLU A 255 18.20 -4.51 -0.19
C GLU A 255 17.27 -4.55 -1.41
N LEU A 256 16.19 -3.76 -1.44
CA LEU A 256 15.19 -3.81 -2.53
C LEU A 256 15.77 -3.24 -3.80
N PHE A 257 16.43 -2.10 -3.63
CA PHE A 257 17.08 -1.41 -4.72
C PHE A 257 18.27 -2.22 -5.21
N GLU A 258 19.08 -2.81 -4.32
CA GLU A 258 20.18 -3.69 -4.71
C GLU A 258 19.70 -4.90 -5.51
N GLU A 259 18.60 -5.54 -5.12
CA GLU A 259 18.00 -6.67 -5.82
C GLU A 259 17.45 -6.28 -7.20
N ARG A 260 16.78 -5.11 -7.29
CA ARG A 260 16.16 -4.63 -8.53
C ARG A 260 17.17 -4.07 -9.53
N LEU A 261 18.18 -3.34 -9.05
CA LEU A 261 19.17 -2.65 -9.88
C LEU A 261 20.44 -3.46 -10.09
N ARG A 262 20.65 -4.54 -9.30
CA ARG A 262 21.91 -5.32 -9.24
C ARG A 262 23.14 -4.44 -9.02
N ARG A 263 22.98 -3.32 -8.31
CA ARG A 263 24.02 -2.36 -7.97
C ARG A 263 23.99 -2.11 -6.46
N PRO A 264 25.15 -2.06 -5.77
CA PRO A 264 25.19 -1.65 -4.37
C PRO A 264 24.67 -0.21 -4.27
N MET A 265 23.73 0.02 -3.36
CA MET A 265 23.13 1.34 -3.13
C MET A 265 23.64 1.87 -1.79
N GLY A 266 24.17 3.08 -1.81
CA GLY A 266 24.82 3.70 -0.65
C GLY A 266 26.35 3.67 -0.72
N PRO A 267 27.03 4.35 0.22
CA PRO A 267 28.49 4.32 0.28
C PRO A 267 28.97 2.86 0.35
N PRO A 268 30.04 2.50 -0.39
CA PRO A 268 30.50 1.12 -0.46
C PRO A 268 30.82 0.63 0.95
N VAL A 269 29.96 -0.22 1.50
CA VAL A 269 30.30 -1.01 2.68
C VAL A 269 31.38 -1.97 2.20
N SER A 270 32.61 -1.75 2.66
CA SER A 270 33.74 -2.65 2.41
C SER A 270 33.28 -4.07 2.71
N ARG A 271 33.05 -4.83 1.63
CA ARG A 271 32.91 -6.28 1.74
C ARG A 271 34.26 -6.74 2.24
N THR A 272 34.32 -7.16 3.50
CA THR A 272 35.39 -8.04 3.97
C THR A 272 35.27 -9.30 3.13
N ALA A 273 35.94 -9.30 1.98
CA ALA A 273 36.25 -10.51 1.24
C ALA A 273 37.17 -11.30 2.16
N ALA A 274 36.57 -12.26 2.87
CA ALA A 274 37.31 -13.39 3.37
C ALA A 274 37.87 -14.14 2.14
N ASP A 275 39.13 -14.53 2.26
CA ASP A 275 39.98 -15.26 1.31
C ASP A 275 40.45 -14.51 0.06
N SER A 276 41.64 -13.92 0.18
CA SER A 276 42.79 -14.41 -0.59
C SER A 276 44.09 -13.92 0.06
N ASP A 277 44.85 -14.86 0.63
CA ASP A 277 46.29 -14.71 0.89
C ASP A 277 46.98 -14.26 -0.41
N ALA A 278 47.51 -13.04 -0.41
CA ALA A 278 48.60 -12.62 -1.28
C ALA A 278 49.19 -11.33 -0.72
N ASP A 279 50.47 -11.39 -0.38
CA ASP A 279 51.33 -10.26 -0.07
C ASP A 279 51.16 -9.15 -1.12
N ASP A 280 50.79 -7.94 -0.69
CA ASP A 280 51.07 -6.74 -1.49
C ASP A 280 51.31 -5.52 -0.61
N GLU A 281 52.34 -4.79 -1.00
CA GLU A 281 52.94 -3.65 -0.32
C GLU A 281 51.96 -2.48 -0.16
N SER A 282 52.07 -1.79 0.97
CA SER A 282 51.84 -0.35 1.08
C SER A 282 50.58 0.19 0.37
N GLN A 283 49.39 -0.08 0.93
CA GLN A 283 48.25 0.79 0.63
C GLN A 283 48.57 2.19 1.16
N ALA A 284 49.13 3.03 0.30
CA ALA A 284 49.15 4.47 0.49
C ALA A 284 47.75 4.89 0.93
N PRO A 285 47.59 5.73 1.98
CA PRO A 285 46.28 6.24 2.33
C PRO A 285 45.72 6.89 1.07
N MET A 286 44.68 6.29 0.49
CA MET A 286 43.96 6.90 -0.63
C MET A 286 43.58 8.29 -0.14
N GLY A 287 44.14 9.33 -0.76
CA GLY A 287 43.84 10.72 -0.45
C GLY A 287 42.37 10.98 -0.73
N PHE A 288 41.52 10.70 0.26
CA PHE A 288 40.11 10.98 0.16
C PHE A 288 39.93 12.49 0.41
N GLN A 289 39.81 13.23 -0.69
CA GLN A 289 39.59 14.67 -0.67
C GLN A 289 38.14 14.96 -1.05
N LEU A 290 37.39 15.55 -0.11
CA LEU A 290 36.06 16.11 -0.37
C LEU A 290 36.18 17.63 -0.42
N GLU A 291 36.08 18.20 -1.61
CA GLU A 291 35.99 19.64 -1.82
C GLU A 291 34.53 20.02 -2.05
N VAL A 292 34.07 21.07 -1.37
CA VAL A 292 32.68 21.53 -1.44
C VAL A 292 32.68 22.98 -1.88
N ASP A 293 32.01 23.28 -2.99
CA ASP A 293 31.67 24.62 -3.44
C ASP A 293 30.17 24.87 -3.43
N ALA A 294 29.78 26.13 -3.41
CA ALA A 294 28.38 26.54 -3.32
C ALA A 294 28.13 27.81 -4.13
N GLU A 295 26.95 27.85 -4.75
CA GLU A 295 26.43 29.01 -5.46
C GLU A 295 24.98 29.25 -5.03
N MET A 296 24.51 30.49 -5.18
CA MET A 296 23.17 30.91 -4.82
C MET A 296 22.46 31.49 -6.04
N ILE A 297 21.18 31.17 -6.20
CA ILE A 297 20.32 31.81 -7.21
C ILE A 297 19.35 32.74 -6.50
N VAL A 298 19.36 34.02 -6.89
CA VAL A 298 18.44 35.03 -6.37
C VAL A 298 17.29 35.20 -7.36
N TYR A 299 16.07 34.99 -6.88
CA TYR A 299 14.84 35.26 -7.61
C TYR A 299 14.19 36.54 -7.10
N GLY A 300 13.62 37.31 -7.99
CA GLY A 300 12.84 38.48 -7.62
C GLY A 300 11.84 38.87 -8.70
N VAL A 301 10.94 39.76 -8.32
CA VAL A 301 9.91 40.33 -9.19
C VAL A 301 9.94 41.84 -9.00
N THR A 302 9.88 42.56 -10.10
CA THR A 302 9.79 44.02 -10.16
C THR A 302 8.76 44.43 -11.21
N GLN A 303 8.58 45.73 -11.43
CA GLN A 303 7.77 46.22 -12.55
C GLN A 303 8.39 45.81 -13.89
N PRO A 304 7.58 45.51 -14.93
CA PRO A 304 8.08 45.29 -16.28
C PRO A 304 8.99 46.43 -16.72
N GLU A 305 10.10 46.10 -17.38
CA GLU A 305 11.12 47.06 -17.85
C GLU A 305 11.86 47.87 -16.77
N ALA A 306 11.71 47.54 -15.48
CA ALA A 306 12.55 48.12 -14.44
C ALA A 306 14.02 47.70 -14.60
N TYR A 307 14.92 48.63 -14.32
CA TYR A 307 16.35 48.37 -14.29
C TYR A 307 16.74 47.86 -12.91
N VAL A 308 17.27 46.63 -12.85
CA VAL A 308 17.68 45.99 -11.60
C VAL A 308 19.20 45.80 -11.62
N THR A 309 19.85 46.08 -10.50
CA THR A 309 21.26 45.72 -10.28
C THR A 309 21.44 44.87 -9.04
N LEU A 310 22.40 43.95 -9.07
CA LEU A 310 22.86 43.19 -7.92
C LEU A 310 24.36 43.46 -7.76
N GLN A 311 24.78 43.92 -6.59
CA GLN A 311 26.18 44.37 -6.35
C GLN A 311 26.66 45.46 -7.34
N GLY A 312 25.73 46.20 -7.95
CA GLY A 312 26.05 47.19 -8.97
C GLY A 312 26.07 46.63 -10.40
N GLU A 313 26.01 45.31 -10.60
CA GLU A 313 25.94 44.69 -11.92
C GLU A 313 24.49 44.62 -12.43
N PRO A 314 24.21 44.98 -13.70
CA PRO A 314 22.87 44.92 -14.27
C PRO A 314 22.34 43.49 -14.37
N VAL A 315 21.11 43.26 -13.89
CA VAL A 315 20.41 41.98 -13.99
C VAL A 315 19.34 42.08 -15.08
N LYS A 316 19.29 41.07 -15.96
CA LYS A 316 18.27 40.99 -17.00
C LYS A 316 16.90 40.70 -16.39
N VAL A 317 15.98 41.64 -16.51
CA VAL A 317 14.58 41.50 -16.14
C VAL A 317 13.79 41.01 -17.36
N GLN A 318 12.90 40.04 -17.15
CA GLN A 318 12.02 39.49 -18.18
C GLN A 318 10.83 40.43 -18.46
N ALA A 319 10.11 40.21 -19.55
CA ALA A 319 8.95 41.03 -19.92
C ALA A 319 7.81 40.99 -18.89
N ASP A 320 7.73 39.92 -18.10
CA ASP A 320 6.78 39.75 -16.99
C ASP A 320 7.25 40.40 -15.68
N GLY A 321 8.42 41.06 -15.66
CA GLY A 321 9.00 41.69 -14.48
C GLY A 321 9.81 40.74 -13.57
N THR A 322 9.91 39.46 -13.91
CA THR A 322 10.70 38.49 -13.12
C THR A 322 12.19 38.57 -13.47
N PHE A 323 13.05 38.25 -12.50
CA PHE A 323 14.48 38.08 -12.73
C PHE A 323 15.06 36.92 -11.92
N ARG A 324 16.11 36.32 -12.46
CA ARG A 324 16.93 35.31 -11.79
C ARG A 324 18.40 35.60 -12.04
N VAL A 325 19.21 35.52 -11.00
CA VAL A 325 20.67 35.74 -11.10
C VAL A 325 21.40 34.71 -10.25
N ARG A 326 22.43 34.09 -10.83
CA ARG A 326 23.30 33.12 -10.16
C ARG A 326 24.52 33.88 -9.64
N VAL A 327 24.81 33.72 -8.36
CA VAL A 327 25.86 34.43 -7.63
C VAL A 327 26.71 33.40 -6.91
N GLU A 328 28.03 33.55 -6.98
CA GLU A 328 28.93 32.69 -6.22
C GLU A 328 28.73 32.87 -4.72
N LEU A 329 28.83 31.77 -3.96
CA LEU A 329 28.75 31.80 -2.51
C LEU A 329 30.08 31.33 -1.89
N PRO A 330 31.16 32.15 -1.93
CA PRO A 330 32.38 31.89 -1.17
C PRO A 330 32.13 31.73 0.32
N ASN A 331 33.07 31.04 0.98
CA ASN A 331 33.08 30.77 2.42
C ASN A 331 33.36 32.04 3.26
N LYS A 332 32.41 32.98 3.24
CA LYS A 332 32.43 34.23 4.01
C LYS A 332 31.01 34.78 4.11
N ARG A 333 30.82 35.73 5.03
CA ARG A 333 29.62 36.58 5.03
C ARG A 333 29.63 37.51 3.82
N GLN A 334 28.55 37.50 3.06
CA GLN A 334 28.30 38.36 1.92
C GLN A 334 27.10 39.27 2.18
N VAL A 335 27.20 40.49 1.66
CA VAL A 335 26.11 41.46 1.65
C VAL A 335 25.86 41.84 0.20
N LEU A 336 24.67 41.52 -0.28
CA LEU A 336 24.23 41.68 -1.66
C LEU A 336 23.18 42.79 -1.72
N PRO A 337 23.57 44.02 -2.05
CA PRO A 337 22.60 45.08 -2.34
C PRO A 337 21.94 44.81 -3.69
N ILE A 338 20.62 44.76 -3.68
CA ILE A 338 19.78 44.64 -4.87
C ILE A 338 19.05 45.96 -5.02
N VAL A 339 19.23 46.63 -6.15
CA VAL A 339 18.64 47.94 -6.42
C VAL A 339 17.72 47.81 -7.61
N ALA A 340 16.46 48.22 -7.47
CA ALA A 340 15.53 48.36 -8.57
C ALA A 340 15.23 49.84 -8.81
N SER A 341 15.25 50.26 -10.07
CA SER A 341 14.90 51.61 -10.52
C SER A 341 13.94 51.55 -11.70
N VAL A 342 12.88 52.36 -11.63
CA VAL A 342 11.87 52.43 -12.70
C VAL A 342 12.40 53.25 -13.87
N GLN A 343 12.00 52.88 -15.10
CA GLN A 343 12.28 53.61 -16.33
C GLN A 343 11.67 55.03 -16.23
N GLY A 344 12.52 56.02 -15.92
CA GLY A 344 12.08 57.39 -15.60
C GLY A 344 12.72 57.98 -14.34
N GLY A 345 13.37 57.16 -13.50
CA GLY A 345 14.18 57.64 -12.36
C GLY A 345 13.38 58.11 -11.14
N ASN A 346 12.04 58.08 -11.21
CA ASN A 346 11.15 58.64 -10.19
C ASN A 346 11.05 57.79 -8.91
N ALA A 347 11.48 56.52 -8.96
CA ALA A 347 11.46 55.63 -7.82
C ALA A 347 12.65 54.67 -7.86
N ARG A 348 13.31 54.54 -6.71
CA ARG A 348 14.41 53.60 -6.47
C ARG A 348 14.14 52.87 -5.17
N GLN A 349 14.21 51.55 -5.21
CA GLN A 349 14.13 50.70 -4.03
C GLN A 349 15.43 49.91 -3.89
N THR A 350 15.88 49.72 -2.64
CA THR A 350 17.08 48.93 -2.35
C THR A 350 16.73 47.88 -1.29
N VAL A 351 17.05 46.64 -1.61
CA VAL A 351 16.94 45.48 -0.71
C VAL A 351 18.35 44.99 -0.43
N VAL A 352 18.72 44.90 0.84
CA VAL A 352 20.03 44.39 1.24
C VAL A 352 19.85 42.98 1.75
N MET A 353 20.42 42.01 1.05
CA MET A 353 20.40 40.61 1.45
C MET A 353 21.75 40.22 2.04
N ALA A 354 21.78 39.69 3.26
CA ALA A 354 22.99 39.21 3.90
C ALA A 354 22.95 37.67 3.98
N VAL A 355 23.97 37.00 3.46
CA VAL A 355 24.08 35.54 3.41
C VAL A 355 25.47 35.15 3.90
N GLU A 356 25.56 34.16 4.79
CA GLU A 356 26.81 33.68 5.34
C GLU A 356 27.01 32.21 5.01
N ARG A 357 28.17 31.89 4.43
CA ARG A 357 28.65 30.51 4.28
C ARG A 357 29.80 30.29 5.25
N ASN A 358 29.70 29.21 6.03
CA ASN A 358 30.74 28.72 6.91
C ASN A 358 30.96 27.22 6.63
N THR A 359 31.91 26.92 5.75
CA THR A 359 32.35 25.56 5.44
C THR A 359 33.51 25.21 6.36
N LYS A 360 33.33 24.14 7.14
CA LYS A 360 34.39 23.54 7.94
C LYS A 360 34.63 22.11 7.45
N ALA A 361 35.84 21.84 6.95
CA ALA A 361 36.27 20.48 6.71
C ALA A 361 36.53 19.79 8.05
N MET A 362 35.99 18.60 8.22
CA MET A 362 36.31 17.73 9.35
C MET A 362 37.44 16.78 8.93
N GLU A 363 38.22 16.31 9.89
CA GLU A 363 39.23 15.29 9.62
C GLU A 363 38.56 14.06 8.98
N PRO A 364 39.11 13.52 7.88
CA PRO A 364 38.58 12.32 7.28
C PRO A 364 38.72 11.17 8.28
N TYR A 365 37.60 10.54 8.64
CA TYR A 365 37.62 9.33 9.47
C TYR A 365 38.21 8.18 8.65
N GLY A 366 39.52 7.92 8.82
CA GLY A 366 40.06 6.59 8.61
C GLY A 366 39.60 5.71 9.76
N ARG A 367 39.00 4.55 9.47
CA ARG A 367 38.97 3.48 10.48
C ARG A 367 40.43 3.11 10.70
N ASP A 368 41.04 3.62 11.76
CA ASP A 368 42.32 3.10 12.21
C ASP A 368 42.14 1.59 12.42
N SER A 369 42.90 0.85 11.63
CA SER A 369 43.09 -0.57 11.77
C SER A 369 43.80 -0.84 13.09
N GLY A 370 43.04 -1.39 14.06
CA GLY A 370 43.59 -2.21 15.14
C GLY A 370 43.64 -1.56 16.52
N GLU A 371 42.57 -1.71 17.29
CA GLU A 371 42.71 -1.96 18.72
C GLU A 371 42.45 -3.46 18.95
N TYR A 372 43.52 -4.19 19.28
CA TYR A 372 43.51 -5.45 20.02
C TYR A 372 44.52 -5.35 21.14
#